data_AF-A0A956Z647-F1
#
_entry.id   AF-A0A956Z647-F1
#
_cell.length_a   1.000
_cell.length_b   1.000
_cell.length_c   1.000
_cell.angle_alpha   90.00
_cell.angle_beta   90.00
_cell.angle_gamma   90.00
#
_symmetry.space_group_name_H-M   'P 1'
#
loop_
_entity.id
_entity.type
_entity.pdbx_description
1 polymer ?
#
loop_
_entity_poly.entity_id
_entity_poly.type
_entity_poly.pdbx_seq_one_letter_code
_entity_poly.pdbx_strand_id
1 'polypeptide(L)'
;MRKRALLAVAFAGGLLNCQLPALAEPGGEPADAVIQKFANSTQGTPEVRAFWMLKLAAAYLGASSKSEVDARYGRIAGDLGRYRSYMAVRSNRLDMFCWAEEVSSGRFYADEGTGRTVEAKPDMKTFAKEKSDLAHEAIRTALGQLEKTSDPVVRLNLYYIASRLLDRLGDAAGSKKCDRVIEEALRLCEGDKPANEKQIAAAVSVLDVMAYGIVSVHIPDFKPQRSLPGQEQGEVFSDKSFKDSERLKLRAIAMADRLSVDSHVRRKAHRDLALWYARLGKTQSAEKEKQILFKLVGSDSDNILYPQSGGCGHVVWWQAKPMEKVIACGMG
;
A
#
# COMPACT_ATOMS: atom_id res chain seq x y z
N MET A 1 -4.10 -78.48 -2.71
CA MET A 1 -4.27 -77.59 -1.53
C MET A 1 -3.17 -76.51 -1.49
N ARG A 2 -2.88 -75.71 -2.52
CA ARG A 2 -3.55 -74.46 -2.94
C ARG A 2 -4.46 -73.80 -1.88
N LYS A 3 -3.86 -73.11 -0.90
CA LYS A 3 -4.41 -71.93 -0.16
C LYS A 3 -3.53 -71.43 1.01
N ARG A 4 -2.24 -71.80 1.11
CA ARG A 4 -1.35 -71.32 2.19
C ARG A 4 -0.01 -70.69 1.75
N ALA A 5 0.18 -70.45 0.45
CA ALA A 5 1.42 -69.88 -0.10
C ALA A 5 1.30 -68.43 -0.64
N LEU A 6 0.16 -67.75 -0.39
CA LEU A 6 -0.08 -66.37 -0.82
C LEU A 6 -0.03 -65.33 0.32
N LEU A 7 0.37 -65.73 1.53
CA LEU A 7 0.51 -64.83 2.68
C LEU A 7 1.97 -64.56 3.09
N ALA A 8 2.95 -65.21 2.46
CA ALA A 8 4.37 -65.04 2.79
C ALA A 8 5.15 -64.10 1.85
N VAL A 9 4.53 -63.60 0.78
CA VAL A 9 5.13 -62.55 -0.09
C VAL A 9 4.62 -61.14 0.29
N ALA A 10 3.59 -61.04 1.14
CA ALA A 10 3.07 -59.74 1.61
C ALA A 10 3.81 -59.15 2.82
N PHE A 11 4.75 -59.89 3.45
CA PHE A 11 5.45 -59.42 4.66
C PHE A 11 6.96 -59.19 4.50
N ALA A 12 7.57 -59.51 3.36
CA ALA A 12 9.00 -59.28 3.12
C ALA A 12 9.31 -58.13 2.14
N GLY A 13 8.29 -57.53 1.52
CA GLY A 13 8.44 -56.39 0.59
C GLY A 13 7.86 -55.06 1.07
N GLY A 14 7.33 -54.99 2.30
CA GLY A 14 6.56 -53.84 2.80
C GLY A 14 7.13 -53.14 4.04
N LEU A 15 8.39 -53.40 4.42
CA LEU A 15 9.04 -52.82 5.60
C LEU A 15 10.23 -51.89 5.26
N LEU A 16 10.21 -51.32 4.05
CA LEU A 16 11.05 -50.17 3.67
C LEU A 16 10.11 -49.16 2.98
N ASN A 17 9.87 -48.01 3.64
CA ASN A 17 9.07 -46.85 3.18
C ASN A 17 7.58 -46.74 3.56
N CYS A 18 7.16 -47.23 4.72
CA CYS A 18 5.95 -46.67 5.37
C CYS A 18 6.31 -46.07 6.74
N GLN A 19 6.82 -44.84 6.73
CA GLN A 19 6.67 -43.97 7.88
C GLN A 19 5.17 -43.67 8.03
N LEU A 20 4.54 -44.31 9.02
CA LEU A 20 3.19 -44.04 9.48
C LEU A 20 3.09 -42.56 9.91
N PRO A 21 2.15 -41.76 9.35
CA PRO A 21 1.85 -40.44 9.88
C PRO A 21 0.82 -40.60 11.01
N ALA A 22 1.25 -41.20 12.11
CA ALA A 22 0.46 -41.27 13.33
C ALA A 22 1.44 -41.25 14.50
N LEU A 23 1.40 -40.19 15.31
CA LEU A 23 2.27 -39.93 16.47
C LEU A 23 3.63 -39.27 16.17
N ALA A 24 3.72 -38.43 15.14
CA ALA A 24 4.58 -37.27 15.29
C ALA A 24 3.81 -36.27 16.16
N GLU A 25 4.37 -35.91 17.32
CA GLU A 25 4.01 -34.64 17.97
C GLU A 25 3.98 -33.57 16.87
N PRO A 26 3.03 -32.62 16.87
CA PRO A 26 3.06 -31.54 15.88
C PRO A 26 4.39 -30.84 16.10
N GLY A 27 5.38 -31.15 15.26
CA GLY A 27 6.64 -30.44 15.21
C GLY A 27 6.24 -29.00 15.06
N GLY A 28 6.44 -28.22 16.14
CA GLY A 28 5.85 -26.91 16.27
C GLY A 28 6.15 -26.15 15.00
N GLU A 29 5.11 -25.74 14.27
CA GLU A 29 5.31 -24.85 13.13
C GLU A 29 6.25 -23.75 13.62
N PRO A 30 7.36 -23.48 12.90
CA PRO A 30 8.32 -22.50 13.38
C PRO A 30 7.57 -21.18 13.63
N ALA A 31 8.00 -20.41 14.63
CA ALA A 31 7.24 -19.25 15.11
C ALA A 31 6.94 -18.22 14.01
N ASP A 32 7.69 -18.27 12.89
CA ASP A 32 7.63 -17.45 11.68
C ASP A 32 7.00 -18.16 10.46
N ALA A 33 6.28 -19.28 10.65
CA ALA A 33 5.78 -20.12 9.56
C ALA A 33 4.96 -19.35 8.51
N VAL A 34 4.18 -18.35 8.93
CA VAL A 34 3.42 -17.49 8.00
C VAL A 34 4.33 -16.57 7.19
N ILE A 35 5.37 -16.01 7.81
CA ILE A 35 6.39 -15.19 7.12
C ILE A 35 7.09 -16.02 6.05
N GLN A 36 7.50 -17.25 6.40
CA GLN A 36 8.13 -18.18 5.46
C GLN A 36 7.18 -18.58 4.32
N LYS A 37 5.89 -18.81 4.62
CA LYS A 37 4.86 -19.08 3.58
C LYS A 37 4.76 -17.93 2.58
N PHE A 38 4.78 -16.67 3.04
CA PHE A 38 4.84 -15.52 2.14
C PHE A 38 6.16 -15.45 1.36
N ALA A 39 7.29 -15.61 2.04
CA ALA A 39 8.62 -15.46 1.44
C ALA A 39 8.88 -16.45 0.30
N ASN A 40 8.42 -17.69 0.49
CA ASN A 40 8.64 -18.80 -0.43
C ASN A 40 7.49 -18.98 -1.43
N SER A 41 6.42 -18.17 -1.34
CA SER A 41 5.30 -18.27 -2.28
C SER A 41 5.73 -17.93 -3.70
N THR A 42 5.50 -18.86 -4.62
CA THR A 42 5.74 -18.70 -6.06
C THR A 42 4.60 -17.96 -6.76
N GLN A 43 3.48 -17.73 -6.09
CA GLN A 43 2.25 -17.20 -6.70
C GLN A 43 2.15 -15.67 -6.72
N GLY A 44 3.03 -14.96 -6.00
CA GLY A 44 3.06 -13.49 -5.92
C GLY A 44 4.27 -12.86 -6.61
N THR A 45 4.12 -11.63 -7.11
CA THR A 45 5.28 -10.81 -7.50
C THR A 45 6.02 -10.33 -6.23
N PRO A 46 7.29 -9.88 -6.33
CA PRO A 46 8.01 -9.33 -5.18
C PRO A 46 7.25 -8.21 -4.46
N GLU A 47 6.56 -7.35 -5.21
CA GLU A 47 5.72 -6.26 -4.73
C GLU A 47 4.57 -6.76 -3.86
N VAL A 48 3.83 -7.76 -4.35
CA VAL A 48 2.69 -8.34 -3.64
C VAL A 48 3.15 -9.03 -2.35
N ARG A 49 4.27 -9.76 -2.40
CA ARG A 49 4.86 -10.38 -1.20
C ARG A 49 5.27 -9.33 -0.17
N ALA A 50 5.97 -8.28 -0.58
CA ALA A 50 6.40 -7.20 0.31
C ALA A 50 5.21 -6.48 0.95
N PHE A 51 4.18 -6.15 0.16
CA PHE A 51 2.96 -5.49 0.66
C PHE A 51 2.29 -6.32 1.77
N TRP A 52 2.04 -7.61 1.51
CA TRP A 52 1.38 -8.47 2.50
C TRP A 52 2.24 -8.75 3.73
N MET A 53 3.57 -8.82 3.59
CA MET A 53 4.48 -8.92 4.74
C MET A 53 4.44 -7.66 5.61
N LEU A 54 4.39 -6.46 5.02
CA LEU A 54 4.29 -5.23 5.79
C LEU A 54 2.90 -5.11 6.45
N LYS A 55 1.83 -5.57 5.79
CA LYS A 55 0.49 -5.69 6.40
C LYS A 55 0.49 -6.67 7.58
N LEU A 56 1.19 -7.79 7.44
CA LEU A 56 1.40 -8.77 8.52
C LEU A 56 2.17 -8.15 9.69
N ALA A 57 3.25 -7.40 9.43
CA ALA A 57 3.99 -6.69 10.47
C ALA A 57 3.12 -5.68 11.22
N ALA A 58 2.32 -4.89 10.49
CA ALA A 58 1.34 -3.98 11.08
C ALA A 58 0.29 -4.72 11.91
N ALA A 59 -0.16 -5.88 11.47
CA ALA A 59 -1.11 -6.72 12.21
C ALA A 59 -0.50 -7.26 13.50
N TYR A 60 0.76 -7.72 13.51
CA TYR A 60 1.43 -8.13 14.75
C TYR A 60 1.56 -6.99 15.75
N LEU A 61 1.83 -5.76 15.28
CA LEU A 61 1.91 -4.57 16.12
C LEU A 61 0.55 -4.18 16.75
N GLY A 62 -0.55 -4.40 16.04
CA GLY A 62 -1.89 -4.00 16.47
C GLY A 62 -2.74 -5.09 17.13
N ALA A 63 -2.38 -6.37 16.97
CA ALA A 63 -3.23 -7.47 17.39
C ALA A 63 -3.16 -7.76 18.89
N SER A 64 -4.29 -8.22 19.44
CA SER A 64 -4.36 -8.83 20.77
C SER A 64 -3.77 -10.24 20.75
N SER A 65 -3.93 -11.03 19.68
CA SER A 65 -3.45 -12.42 19.60
C SER A 65 -2.59 -12.72 18.36
N LYS A 66 -1.49 -13.47 18.56
CA LYS A 66 -0.66 -14.00 17.46
C LYS A 66 -1.42 -15.03 16.62
N SER A 67 -2.12 -15.96 17.27
CA SER A 67 -2.81 -17.06 16.57
C SER A 67 -3.90 -16.55 15.62
N GLU A 68 -4.57 -15.45 15.97
CA GLU A 68 -5.57 -14.81 15.10
C GLU A 68 -4.92 -14.19 13.86
N VAL A 69 -3.79 -13.50 14.03
CA VAL A 69 -3.00 -12.95 12.93
C VAL A 69 -2.51 -14.08 12.02
N ASP A 70 -1.93 -15.13 12.60
CA ASP A 70 -1.39 -16.25 11.84
C ASP A 70 -2.49 -16.99 11.07
N ALA A 71 -3.66 -17.21 11.68
CA ALA A 71 -4.79 -17.84 11.01
C ALA A 71 -5.35 -16.99 9.85
N ARG A 72 -5.43 -15.66 10.03
CA ARG A 72 -5.89 -14.74 8.98
C ARG A 72 -4.90 -14.70 7.81
N TYR A 73 -3.63 -14.47 8.11
CA TYR A 73 -2.59 -14.26 7.11
C TYR A 73 -2.06 -15.57 6.51
N GLY A 74 -2.15 -16.69 7.22
CA GLY A 74 -1.88 -18.02 6.68
C GLY A 74 -2.83 -18.38 5.53
N ARG A 75 -4.12 -18.02 5.62
CA ARG A 75 -5.08 -18.17 4.50
C ARG A 75 -4.69 -17.30 3.30
N ILE A 76 -4.29 -16.06 3.54
CA ILE A 76 -3.87 -15.13 2.49
C ILE A 76 -2.60 -15.63 1.79
N ALA A 77 -1.62 -16.13 2.55
CA ALA A 77 -0.38 -16.68 2.01
C ALA A 77 -0.62 -17.88 1.07
N GLY A 78 -1.61 -18.72 1.39
CA GLY A 78 -1.99 -19.88 0.60
C GLY A 78 -2.72 -19.56 -0.71
N ASP A 79 -3.21 -18.33 -0.90
CA ASP A 79 -4.02 -17.94 -2.06
C ASP A 79 -3.56 -16.60 -2.67
N LEU A 80 -2.26 -16.31 -2.58
CA LEU A 80 -1.67 -15.09 -3.13
C LEU A 80 -1.96 -14.90 -4.62
N GLY A 81 -2.15 -15.98 -5.38
CA GLY A 81 -2.55 -15.94 -6.79
C GLY A 81 -3.88 -15.23 -7.03
N ARG A 82 -4.89 -15.43 -6.16
CA ARG A 82 -6.17 -14.69 -6.25
C ARG A 82 -6.03 -13.23 -5.82
N TYR A 83 -5.13 -12.94 -4.89
CA TYR A 83 -4.85 -11.56 -4.48
C TYR A 83 -4.02 -10.80 -5.53
N ARG A 84 -3.25 -11.49 -6.37
CA ARG A 84 -2.65 -10.90 -7.58
C ARG A 84 -3.74 -10.40 -8.52
N SER A 85 -4.80 -11.19 -8.75
CA SER A 85 -5.97 -10.71 -9.48
C SER A 85 -6.73 -9.62 -8.71
N TYR A 86 -6.78 -9.63 -7.38
CA TYR A 86 -7.42 -8.53 -6.63
C TYR A 86 -6.67 -7.18 -6.82
N MET A 87 -5.34 -7.20 -6.75
CA MET A 87 -4.47 -6.05 -7.03
C MET A 87 -4.42 -5.67 -8.52
N ALA A 88 -4.79 -6.57 -9.43
CA ALA A 88 -4.79 -6.34 -10.88
C ALA A 88 -6.19 -5.97 -11.43
N VAL A 89 -7.27 -6.51 -10.88
CA VAL A 89 -8.68 -6.31 -11.26
C VAL A 89 -9.24 -5.06 -10.58
N ARG A 90 -8.76 -4.71 -9.38
CA ARG A 90 -8.78 -3.33 -8.91
C ARG A 90 -7.43 -2.73 -9.23
N SER A 91 -7.37 -1.95 -10.29
CA SER A 91 -6.28 -1.04 -10.69
C SER A 91 -5.92 0.03 -9.64
N ASN A 92 -6.08 -0.28 -8.35
CA ASN A 92 -5.96 0.62 -7.23
C ASN A 92 -4.57 0.48 -6.63
N ARG A 93 -3.63 1.15 -7.30
CA ARG A 93 -2.66 2.00 -6.61
C ARG A 93 -3.28 2.63 -5.35
N LEU A 94 -4.55 3.04 -5.40
CA LEU A 94 -5.36 3.52 -4.27
C LEU A 94 -5.35 2.62 -3.02
N ASP A 95 -5.37 1.29 -3.09
CA ASP A 95 -5.41 0.46 -1.85
C ASP A 95 -4.05 0.52 -1.11
N MET A 96 -2.95 0.56 -1.87
CA MET A 96 -1.61 0.80 -1.32
C MET A 96 -1.44 2.24 -0.86
N PHE A 97 -1.94 3.22 -1.62
CA PHE A 97 -1.88 4.65 -1.28
C PHE A 97 -2.67 4.97 -0.02
N CYS A 98 -3.94 4.55 0.05
CA CYS A 98 -4.77 4.69 1.24
C CYS A 98 -4.09 4.05 2.45
N TRP A 99 -3.47 2.88 2.28
CA TRP A 99 -2.75 2.26 3.39
C TRP A 99 -1.47 3.01 3.77
N ALA A 100 -0.72 3.54 2.80
CA ALA A 100 0.44 4.38 3.09
C ALA A 100 0.00 5.65 3.85
N GLU A 101 -1.11 6.28 3.45
CA GLU A 101 -1.74 7.40 4.14
C GLU A 101 -2.16 7.03 5.59
N GLU A 102 -2.79 5.87 5.78
CA GLU A 102 -3.17 5.33 7.10
C GLU A 102 -1.96 5.13 8.02
N VAL A 103 -0.91 4.47 7.51
CA VAL A 103 0.33 4.24 8.27
C VAL A 103 1.00 5.56 8.65
N SER A 104 0.95 6.55 7.77
CA SER A 104 1.60 7.86 7.94
C SER A 104 0.88 8.77 8.91
N SER A 105 -0.45 8.82 8.86
CA SER A 105 -1.30 9.54 9.83
C SER A 105 -1.33 8.84 11.20
N GLY A 106 -0.73 7.66 11.29
CA GLY A 106 -0.69 6.83 12.48
C GLY A 106 -2.01 6.19 12.86
N ARG A 107 -3.05 6.34 12.03
CA ARG A 107 -4.35 5.71 12.14
C ARG A 107 -4.23 4.26 11.68
N PHE A 108 -3.81 3.38 12.58
CA PHE A 108 -3.86 1.95 12.32
C PHE A 108 -5.30 1.51 12.59
N TYR A 109 -5.92 0.88 11.60
CA TYR A 109 -7.14 0.13 11.87
C TYR A 109 -6.82 -0.94 12.92
N ALA A 110 -7.24 -0.66 14.16
CA ALA A 110 -7.72 -1.70 15.04
C ALA A 110 -8.79 -2.44 14.24
N ASP A 111 -8.46 -3.67 13.86
CA ASP A 111 -9.36 -4.72 13.41
C ASP A 111 -10.61 -4.26 12.65
N GLU A 112 -10.64 -4.51 11.33
CA GLU A 112 -11.82 -4.32 10.46
C GLU A 112 -13.13 -5.02 10.97
N GLY A 113 -13.11 -5.68 12.14
CA GLY A 113 -14.27 -6.34 12.74
C GLY A 113 -14.66 -5.97 14.17
N THR A 114 -13.86 -5.28 15.01
CA THR A 114 -14.18 -5.26 16.46
C THR A 114 -14.17 -3.91 17.18
N GLY A 115 -13.57 -2.84 16.66
CA GLY A 115 -13.70 -1.50 17.26
C GLY A 115 -13.37 -1.40 18.76
N ARG A 116 -12.60 -2.34 19.33
CA ARG A 116 -12.27 -2.37 20.76
C ARG A 116 -10.82 -1.94 20.98
N THR A 117 -10.64 -0.81 21.65
CA THR A 117 -9.44 -0.53 22.44
C THR A 117 -9.47 -1.44 23.66
N VAL A 118 -8.66 -2.49 23.64
CA VAL A 118 -8.51 -3.40 24.79
C VAL A 118 -7.40 -2.84 25.70
N GLU A 119 -7.79 -2.41 26.89
CA GLU A 119 -6.87 -2.15 28.00
C GLU A 119 -6.17 -3.45 28.41
N ALA A 120 -4.86 -3.35 28.66
CA ALA A 120 -3.98 -4.49 28.75
C ALA A 120 -3.48 -4.78 30.17
N LYS A 121 -3.67 -6.01 30.68
CA LYS A 121 -2.81 -6.74 31.67
C LYS A 121 -3.17 -8.25 31.70
N PRO A 122 -2.32 -9.16 32.26
CA PRO A 122 -0.85 -9.28 32.28
C PRO A 122 -0.40 -10.65 31.67
N ASP A 123 0.49 -10.71 30.69
CA ASP A 123 1.93 -11.05 30.83
C ASP A 123 2.71 -10.41 29.66
N MET A 124 2.48 -9.10 29.52
CA MET A 124 2.63 -8.38 28.26
C MET A 124 4.05 -8.20 27.76
N LYS A 125 5.10 -8.30 28.60
CA LYS A 125 6.45 -7.97 28.16
C LYS A 125 7.02 -9.01 27.19
N THR A 126 6.87 -10.29 27.51
CA THR A 126 7.37 -11.39 26.67
C THR A 126 6.56 -11.50 25.38
N PHE A 127 5.24 -11.33 25.49
CA PHE A 127 4.33 -11.38 24.35
C PHE A 127 4.44 -10.15 23.44
N ALA A 128 4.69 -8.95 23.99
CA ALA A 128 5.02 -7.77 23.19
C ALA A 128 6.37 -7.93 22.50
N LYS A 129 7.35 -8.57 23.14
CA LYS A 129 8.64 -8.88 22.53
C LYS A 129 8.50 -9.86 21.37
N GLU A 130 7.78 -10.96 21.53
CA GLU A 130 7.55 -11.93 20.44
C GLU A 130 6.90 -11.27 19.21
N LYS A 131 5.86 -10.46 19.42
CA LYS A 131 5.20 -9.73 18.32
C LYS A 131 6.12 -8.70 17.67
N SER A 132 6.93 -8.01 18.46
CA SER A 132 7.95 -7.07 17.96
C SER A 132 8.99 -7.80 17.10
N ASP A 133 9.45 -8.97 17.55
CA ASP A 133 10.43 -9.79 16.83
C ASP A 133 9.83 -10.32 15.50
N LEU A 134 8.58 -10.79 15.52
CA LEU A 134 7.86 -11.23 14.31
C LEU A 134 7.57 -10.08 13.34
N ALA A 135 7.19 -8.90 13.85
CA ALA A 135 7.01 -7.71 13.03
C ALA A 135 8.34 -7.27 12.39
N HIS A 136 9.44 -7.29 13.15
CA HIS A 136 10.78 -7.04 12.64
C HIS A 136 11.16 -8.01 11.52
N GLU A 137 10.91 -9.30 11.73
CA GLU A 137 11.23 -10.33 10.74
C GLU A 137 10.41 -10.18 9.46
N ALA A 138 9.11 -9.88 9.60
CA ALA A 138 8.23 -9.60 8.47
C ALA A 138 8.69 -8.36 7.68
N ILE A 139 9.08 -7.27 8.36
CA ILE A 139 9.63 -6.07 7.70
C ILE A 139 10.95 -6.40 7.00
N ARG A 140 11.88 -7.09 7.68
CA ARG A 140 13.18 -7.48 7.10
C ARG A 140 13.00 -8.31 5.83
N THR A 141 12.08 -9.27 5.88
CA THR A 141 11.75 -10.12 4.72
C THR A 141 11.12 -9.30 3.61
N ALA A 142 10.21 -8.37 3.93
CA ALA A 142 9.61 -7.47 2.97
C ALA A 142 10.65 -6.60 2.25
N LEU A 143 11.59 -6.01 2.99
CA LEU A 143 12.69 -5.21 2.43
C LEU A 143 13.53 -6.04 1.44
N GLY A 144 13.80 -7.32 1.75
CA GLY A 144 14.48 -8.23 0.82
C GLY A 144 13.71 -8.52 -0.47
N GLN A 145 12.37 -8.42 -0.44
CA GLN A 145 11.54 -8.50 -1.65
C GLN A 145 11.51 -7.17 -2.41
N LEU A 146 11.53 -6.03 -1.72
CA LEU A 146 11.53 -4.70 -2.36
C LEU A 146 12.78 -4.44 -3.22
N GLU A 147 13.92 -5.01 -2.88
CA GLU A 147 15.12 -4.93 -3.72
C GLU A 147 14.94 -5.62 -5.09
N LYS A 148 13.98 -6.55 -5.19
CA LYS A 148 13.65 -7.30 -6.41
C LYS A 148 12.49 -6.69 -7.21
N THR A 149 11.87 -5.65 -6.68
CA THR A 149 10.73 -4.96 -7.29
C THR A 149 11.16 -4.20 -8.54
N SER A 150 10.34 -4.26 -9.58
CA SER A 150 10.55 -3.51 -10.84
C SER A 150 9.70 -2.24 -10.94
N ASP A 151 8.67 -2.10 -10.10
CA ASP A 151 7.81 -0.91 -10.02
C ASP A 151 8.38 0.12 -9.02
N PRO A 152 8.91 1.26 -9.50
CA PRO A 152 9.50 2.27 -8.62
C PRO A 152 8.47 2.94 -7.70
N VAL A 153 7.20 3.06 -8.13
CA VAL A 153 6.14 3.65 -7.33
C VAL A 153 5.85 2.75 -6.14
N VAL A 154 5.60 1.46 -6.40
CA VAL A 154 5.35 0.50 -5.33
C VAL A 154 6.55 0.41 -4.40
N ARG A 155 7.77 0.38 -4.95
CA ARG A 155 9.01 0.33 -4.18
C ARG A 155 9.08 1.47 -3.16
N LEU A 156 9.00 2.73 -3.59
CA LEU A 156 9.19 3.87 -2.69
C LEU A 156 8.11 3.97 -1.60
N ASN A 157 6.83 3.74 -1.94
CA ASN A 157 5.77 3.77 -0.92
C ASN A 157 5.94 2.66 0.12
N LEU A 158 6.34 1.46 -0.29
CA LEU A 158 6.55 0.35 0.65
C LEU A 158 7.80 0.56 1.52
N TYR A 159 8.87 1.21 1.01
CA TYR A 159 9.97 1.67 1.88
C TYR A 159 9.49 2.69 2.90
N TYR A 160 8.61 3.62 2.50
CA TYR A 160 8.07 4.62 3.42
C TYR A 160 7.21 3.98 4.51
N ILE A 161 6.33 3.04 4.14
CA ILE A 161 5.57 2.23 5.11
C ILE A 161 6.50 1.47 6.06
N ALA A 162 7.53 0.79 5.52
CA ALA A 162 8.50 0.06 6.33
C ALA A 162 9.23 0.99 7.31
N SER A 163 9.64 2.19 6.86
CA SER A 163 10.24 3.24 7.71
C SER A 163 9.33 3.59 8.89
N ARG A 164 8.05 3.90 8.63
CA ARG A 164 7.08 4.24 9.68
C ARG A 164 6.81 3.09 10.65
N LEU A 165 6.80 1.85 10.16
CA LEU A 165 6.65 0.66 11.02
C LEU A 165 7.88 0.41 11.89
N LEU A 166 9.09 0.64 11.36
CA LEU A 166 10.34 0.51 12.11
C LEU A 166 10.47 1.59 13.19
N ASP A 167 10.06 2.83 12.91
CA ASP A 167 9.99 3.89 13.92
C ASP A 167 9.11 3.48 15.12
N ARG A 168 7.98 2.80 14.85
CA ARG A 168 7.07 2.31 15.90
C ARG A 168 7.66 1.15 16.72
N LEU A 169 8.49 0.33 16.10
CA LEU A 169 9.25 -0.72 16.78
C LEU A 169 10.43 -0.16 17.59
N GLY A 170 10.72 1.14 17.48
CA GLY A 170 11.89 1.78 18.10
C GLY A 170 13.20 1.51 17.35
N ASP A 171 13.15 0.95 16.15
CA ASP A 171 14.32 0.71 15.30
C ASP A 171 14.64 1.94 14.43
N ALA A 172 15.23 2.94 15.08
CA ALA A 172 15.66 4.16 14.42
C ALA A 172 16.74 3.91 13.35
N ALA A 173 17.53 2.84 13.46
CA ALA A 173 18.57 2.53 12.48
C ALA A 173 17.98 1.96 11.18
N GLY A 174 17.04 1.02 11.30
CA GLY A 174 16.28 0.46 10.19
C GLY A 174 15.42 1.51 9.50
N SER A 175 14.72 2.35 10.28
CA SER A 175 13.94 3.47 9.75
C SER A 175 14.81 4.44 8.93
N LYS A 176 15.93 4.91 9.48
CA LYS A 176 16.90 5.76 8.76
C LYS A 176 17.48 5.09 7.51
N LYS A 177 17.58 3.76 7.47
CA LYS A 177 18.01 3.04 6.26
C LYS A 177 16.94 3.14 5.16
N CYS A 178 15.67 2.99 5.52
CA CYS A 178 14.56 3.13 4.58
C CYS A 178 14.43 4.59 4.09
N ASP A 179 14.52 5.57 5.00
CA ASP A 179 14.46 6.99 4.65
C ASP A 179 15.58 7.40 3.70
N ARG A 180 16.78 6.84 3.85
CA ARG A 180 17.89 7.09 2.91
C ARG A 180 17.57 6.63 1.48
N VAL A 181 16.91 5.49 1.31
CA VAL A 181 16.49 5.00 -0.02
C VAL A 181 15.49 5.96 -0.66
N ILE A 182 14.56 6.50 0.14
CA ILE A 182 13.57 7.47 -0.32
C ILE A 182 14.27 8.78 -0.71
N GLU A 183 15.07 9.35 0.17
CA GLU A 183 15.78 10.61 -0.07
C GLU A 183 16.75 10.54 -1.26
N GLU A 184 17.42 9.40 -1.46
CA GLU A 184 18.25 9.19 -2.65
C GLU A 184 17.42 9.22 -3.94
N ALA A 185 16.26 8.56 -3.96
CA ALA A 185 15.37 8.58 -5.11
C ALA A 185 14.78 9.97 -5.38
N LEU A 186 14.44 10.73 -4.33
CA LEU A 186 14.00 12.11 -4.44
C LEU A 186 15.09 13.00 -5.02
N ARG A 187 16.33 12.92 -4.50
CA ARG A 187 17.47 13.69 -5.02
C ARG A 187 17.77 13.39 -6.49
N LEU A 188 17.63 12.14 -6.91
CA LEU A 188 17.78 11.76 -8.32
C LEU A 188 16.73 12.44 -9.21
N CYS A 189 15.49 12.60 -8.72
CA CYS A 189 14.41 13.28 -9.45
C CYS A 189 14.50 14.82 -9.34
N GLU A 190 15.17 15.35 -8.32
CA GLU A 190 15.41 16.78 -8.13
C GLU A 190 16.63 17.30 -8.91
N GLY A 191 17.62 16.43 -9.16
CA GLY A 191 18.85 16.82 -9.84
C GLY A 191 18.67 17.14 -11.32
N ASP A 192 19.72 17.70 -11.93
CA ASP A 192 19.69 18.21 -13.31
C ASP A 192 19.51 17.11 -14.37
N LYS A 193 19.87 15.87 -14.04
CA LYS A 193 19.73 14.74 -14.96
C LYS A 193 18.24 14.44 -15.21
N PRO A 194 17.83 14.11 -16.44
CA PRO A 194 16.44 13.78 -16.74
C PRO A 194 16.08 12.44 -16.08
N ALA A 195 15.20 12.50 -15.08
CA ALA A 195 14.52 11.32 -14.54
C ALA A 195 13.38 10.91 -15.47
N ASN A 196 13.13 9.60 -15.60
CA ASN A 196 12.02 9.12 -16.42
C ASN A 196 10.66 9.32 -15.70
N GLU A 197 9.57 9.25 -16.46
CA GLU A 197 8.21 9.48 -15.91
C GLU A 197 7.86 8.52 -14.77
N LYS A 198 8.31 7.27 -14.79
CA LYS A 198 8.05 6.31 -13.71
C LYS A 198 8.77 6.69 -12.41
N GLN A 199 10.00 7.21 -12.50
CA GLN A 199 10.76 7.70 -11.36
C GLN A 199 10.10 8.95 -10.77
N ILE A 200 9.71 9.90 -11.61
CA ILE A 200 9.00 11.12 -11.17
C ILE A 200 7.65 10.75 -10.55
N ALA A 201 6.90 9.82 -11.15
CA ALA A 201 5.64 9.34 -10.59
C ALA A 201 5.83 8.73 -9.19
N ALA A 202 6.93 8.00 -8.96
CA ALA A 202 7.26 7.43 -7.67
C ALA A 202 7.64 8.49 -6.63
N ALA A 203 8.43 9.49 -7.03
CA ALA A 203 8.81 10.62 -6.18
C ALA A 203 7.61 11.48 -5.77
N VAL A 204 6.76 11.85 -6.74
CA VAL A 204 5.50 12.59 -6.51
C VAL A 204 4.63 11.82 -5.52
N SER A 205 4.44 10.54 -5.82
CA SER A 205 3.68 9.61 -5.00
C SER A 205 4.13 9.57 -3.54
N VAL A 206 5.42 9.34 -3.27
CA VAL A 206 5.89 9.22 -1.88
C VAL A 206 5.83 10.55 -1.14
N LEU A 207 6.11 11.67 -1.83
CA LEU A 207 5.97 13.01 -1.27
C LEU A 207 4.51 13.34 -0.90
N ASP A 208 3.55 12.90 -1.72
CA ASP A 208 2.13 13.07 -1.42
C ASP A 208 1.72 12.33 -0.14
N VAL A 209 2.19 11.09 0.05
CA VAL A 209 1.92 10.32 1.28
C VAL A 209 2.62 10.96 2.48
N MET A 210 3.88 11.42 2.33
CA MET A 210 4.59 12.13 3.39
C MET A 210 3.85 13.43 3.79
N ALA A 211 3.33 14.18 2.82
CA ALA A 211 2.55 15.39 3.04
C ALA A 211 1.24 15.09 3.78
N TYR A 212 0.58 13.99 3.42
CA TYR A 212 -0.62 13.50 4.11
C TYR A 212 -0.35 13.17 5.59
N GLY A 213 0.79 12.55 5.89
CA GLY A 213 1.21 12.27 7.27
C GLY A 213 1.38 13.52 8.16
N ILE A 214 1.50 14.71 7.56
CA ILE A 214 1.59 16.00 8.27
C ILE A 214 0.22 16.70 8.34
N VAL A 215 -0.53 16.70 7.23
CA VAL A 215 -1.87 17.30 7.11
C VAL A 215 -2.76 16.31 6.35
N SER A 216 -3.70 15.66 7.05
CA SER A 216 -4.41 14.47 6.55
C SER A 216 -5.59 14.83 5.65
N VAL A 217 -5.29 15.38 4.47
CA VAL A 217 -6.30 15.76 3.47
C VAL A 217 -6.34 14.71 2.37
N HIS A 218 -7.38 13.89 2.41
CA HIS A 218 -7.61 12.90 1.36
C HIS A 218 -8.19 13.57 0.10
N ILE A 219 -7.56 13.32 -1.06
CA ILE A 219 -8.02 13.83 -2.35
C ILE A 219 -8.63 12.67 -3.15
N PRO A 220 -9.97 12.58 -3.24
CA PRO A 220 -10.59 11.47 -3.94
C PRO A 220 -10.40 11.65 -5.45
N ASP A 221 -10.17 10.54 -6.16
CA ASP A 221 -10.14 10.55 -7.62
C ASP A 221 -11.51 10.85 -8.21
N PHE A 222 -12.61 10.46 -7.55
CA PHE A 222 -13.96 10.71 -8.03
C PHE A 222 -14.62 11.90 -7.34
N LYS A 223 -15.49 12.60 -8.07
CA LYS A 223 -16.31 13.66 -7.49
C LYS A 223 -17.20 13.05 -6.39
N PRO A 224 -17.11 13.52 -5.14
CA PRO A 224 -17.95 13.00 -4.07
C PRO A 224 -19.43 13.26 -4.41
N GLN A 225 -20.24 12.19 -4.42
CA GLN A 225 -21.68 12.28 -4.77
C GLN A 225 -22.51 13.00 -3.71
N ARG A 226 -22.00 13.11 -2.48
CA ARG A 226 -22.53 13.89 -1.37
C ARG A 226 -21.34 14.44 -0.60
N SER A 227 -21.40 15.71 -0.17
CA SER A 227 -20.56 16.17 0.93
C SER A 227 -20.86 15.27 2.12
N LEU A 228 -19.93 14.40 2.53
CA LEU A 228 -20.13 13.57 3.70
C LEU A 228 -20.31 14.50 4.91
N PRO A 229 -21.44 14.45 5.64
CA PRO A 229 -21.62 15.27 6.84
C PRO A 229 -20.49 14.94 7.83
N GLY A 230 -19.68 15.94 8.18
CA GLY A 230 -18.58 15.79 9.13
C GLY A 230 -17.16 15.73 8.55
N GLN A 231 -16.97 15.69 7.22
CA GLN A 231 -15.63 15.79 6.61
C GLN A 231 -15.15 17.23 6.38
N GLU A 232 -15.98 18.23 6.69
CA GLU A 232 -15.64 19.67 6.64
C GLU A 232 -15.05 20.20 7.96
N GLN A 233 -14.82 19.33 8.95
CA GLN A 233 -14.08 19.71 10.14
C GLN A 233 -12.60 19.77 9.77
N GLY A 234 -12.13 20.99 9.44
CA GLY A 234 -10.72 21.28 9.24
C GLY A 234 -9.94 20.69 10.41
N GLU A 235 -9.12 19.67 10.13
CA GLU A 235 -8.11 19.24 11.10
C GLU A 235 -7.40 20.51 11.57
N VAL A 236 -7.34 20.72 12.88
CA VAL A 236 -6.61 21.86 13.44
C VAL A 236 -5.13 21.54 13.27
N PHE A 237 -4.57 21.91 12.12
CA PHE A 237 -3.14 21.87 11.87
C PHE A 237 -2.54 23.25 12.14
N SER A 238 -1.29 23.26 12.62
CA SER A 238 -0.55 24.50 12.82
C SER A 238 -0.11 25.10 11.49
N ASP A 239 0.15 26.41 11.45
CA ASP A 239 0.78 27.07 10.29
C ASP A 239 2.11 26.42 9.89
N LYS A 240 2.84 25.89 10.88
CA LYS A 240 4.07 25.12 10.64
C LYS A 240 3.79 23.83 9.90
N SER A 241 2.82 23.04 10.36
CA SER A 241 2.38 21.80 9.73
C SER A 241 1.90 22.03 8.30
N PHE A 242 1.14 23.12 8.08
CA PHE A 242 0.74 23.54 6.74
C PHE A 242 1.96 23.79 5.84
N LYS A 243 2.91 24.63 6.27
CA LYS A 243 4.11 24.96 5.48
C LYS A 243 4.99 23.74 5.22
N ASP A 244 5.14 22.85 6.19
CA ASP A 244 5.93 21.63 6.02
C ASP A 244 5.27 20.65 5.02
N SER A 245 3.95 20.48 5.08
CA SER A 245 3.18 19.68 4.12
C SER A 245 3.16 20.29 2.72
N GLU A 246 2.91 21.60 2.63
CA GLU A 246 2.94 22.37 1.38
C GLU A 246 4.31 22.27 0.70
N ARG A 247 5.41 22.38 1.46
CA ARG A 247 6.77 22.22 0.91
C ARG A 247 6.94 20.87 0.21
N LEU A 248 6.40 19.78 0.77
CA LEU A 248 6.48 18.45 0.14
C LEU A 248 5.65 18.38 -1.15
N LYS A 249 4.43 18.94 -1.13
CA LYS A 249 3.58 19.06 -2.32
C LYS A 249 4.24 19.89 -3.43
N LEU A 250 4.86 21.00 -3.08
CA LEU A 250 5.57 21.87 -4.04
C LEU A 250 6.82 21.20 -4.61
N ARG A 251 7.56 20.41 -3.81
CA ARG A 251 8.65 19.56 -4.32
C ARG A 251 8.13 18.57 -5.37
N ALA A 252 6.99 17.93 -5.10
CA ALA A 252 6.37 17.00 -6.04
C ALA A 252 5.99 17.68 -7.36
N ILE A 253 5.34 18.85 -7.31
CA ILE A 253 4.99 19.63 -8.51
C ILE A 253 6.23 20.02 -9.30
N ALA A 254 7.28 20.52 -8.64
CA ALA A 254 8.51 20.94 -9.31
C ALA A 254 9.14 19.79 -10.13
N MET A 255 9.08 18.55 -9.63
CA MET A 255 9.52 17.37 -10.39
C MET A 255 8.57 17.02 -11.52
N ALA A 256 7.26 17.06 -11.27
CA ALA A 256 6.23 16.74 -12.26
C ALA A 256 6.21 17.73 -13.43
N ASP A 257 6.52 19.01 -13.18
CA ASP A 257 6.57 20.07 -14.19
C ASP A 257 7.65 19.87 -15.25
N ARG A 258 8.64 19.02 -14.98
CA ARG A 258 9.68 18.62 -15.94
C ARG A 258 9.17 17.66 -17.01
N LEU A 259 7.98 17.06 -16.80
CA LEU A 259 7.36 16.15 -17.75
C LEU A 259 6.63 16.91 -18.86
N SER A 260 6.38 16.21 -19.96
CA SER A 260 5.61 16.74 -21.09
C SER A 260 4.21 17.20 -20.65
N VAL A 261 3.63 18.15 -21.40
CA VAL A 261 2.28 18.68 -21.11
C VAL A 261 1.20 17.61 -21.15
N ASP A 262 1.42 16.53 -21.92
CA ASP A 262 0.52 15.38 -22.03
C ASP A 262 0.68 14.32 -20.93
N SER A 263 1.65 14.50 -20.03
CA SER A 263 1.86 13.54 -18.94
C SER A 263 0.67 13.55 -17.97
N HIS A 264 0.13 12.35 -17.75
CA HIS A 264 -0.90 12.13 -16.72
C HIS A 264 -0.37 12.44 -15.32
N VAL A 265 0.92 12.20 -15.06
CA VAL A 265 1.55 12.47 -13.76
C VAL A 265 1.55 13.96 -13.47
N ARG A 266 1.99 14.78 -14.45
CA ARG A 266 2.00 16.24 -14.33
C ARG A 266 0.61 16.83 -14.13
N ARG A 267 -0.35 16.44 -14.98
CA ARG A 267 -1.75 16.90 -14.89
C ARG A 267 -2.36 16.50 -13.55
N LYS A 268 -2.16 15.25 -13.11
CA LYS A 268 -2.66 14.77 -11.80
C LYS A 268 -2.03 15.52 -10.63
N ALA A 269 -0.74 15.84 -10.67
CA ALA A 269 -0.09 16.57 -9.60
C ALA A 269 -0.72 17.97 -9.38
N HIS A 270 -0.91 18.77 -10.44
CA HIS A 270 -1.58 20.08 -10.33
C HIS A 270 -3.04 19.96 -9.87
N ARG A 271 -3.76 18.96 -10.38
CA ARG A 271 -5.13 18.66 -9.95
C ARG A 271 -5.17 18.38 -8.44
N ASP A 272 -4.32 17.47 -7.97
CA ASP A 272 -4.33 17.06 -6.57
C ASP A 272 -3.90 18.20 -5.65
N LEU A 273 -2.94 19.05 -6.06
CA LEU A 273 -2.57 20.25 -5.32
C LEU A 273 -3.69 21.31 -5.29
N ALA A 274 -4.37 21.54 -6.40
CA ALA A 274 -5.52 22.44 -6.46
C ALA A 274 -6.63 22.00 -5.49
N LEU A 275 -6.97 20.70 -5.50
CA LEU A 275 -7.97 20.13 -4.60
C LEU A 275 -7.52 20.17 -3.14
N TRP A 276 -6.23 19.95 -2.87
CA TRP A 276 -5.64 20.06 -1.53
C TRP A 276 -5.75 21.48 -0.97
N TYR A 277 -5.37 22.49 -1.75
CA TYR A 277 -5.56 23.89 -1.35
C TYR A 277 -7.03 24.26 -1.14
N ALA A 278 -7.93 23.81 -2.03
CA ALA A 278 -9.35 24.08 -1.92
C ALA A 278 -9.93 23.50 -0.62
N ARG A 279 -9.57 22.26 -0.26
CA ARG A 279 -9.98 21.63 1.00
C ARG A 279 -9.47 22.35 2.24
N LEU A 280 -8.36 23.06 2.13
CA LEU A 280 -7.76 23.84 3.22
C LEU A 280 -8.19 25.32 3.19
N GLY A 281 -9.16 25.69 2.36
CA GLY A 281 -9.65 27.07 2.24
C GLY A 281 -8.67 28.04 1.59
N LYS A 282 -7.59 27.56 0.95
CA LYS A 282 -6.58 28.38 0.25
C LYS A 282 -7.02 28.67 -1.18
N THR A 283 -8.13 29.41 -1.33
CA THR A 283 -8.84 29.61 -2.61
C THR A 283 -7.96 30.21 -3.73
N GLN A 284 -7.13 31.20 -3.43
CA GLN A 284 -6.24 31.82 -4.43
C GLN A 284 -5.19 30.84 -4.95
N SER A 285 -4.58 30.05 -4.05
CA SER A 285 -3.60 29.02 -4.43
C SER A 285 -4.25 27.90 -5.23
N ALA A 286 -5.46 27.47 -4.82
CA ALA A 286 -6.24 26.47 -5.55
C ALA A 286 -6.53 26.92 -6.99
N GLU A 287 -6.98 28.17 -7.17
CA GLU A 287 -7.31 28.70 -8.49
C GLU A 287 -6.06 28.86 -9.37
N LYS A 288 -4.91 29.23 -8.80
CA LYS A 288 -3.64 29.29 -9.53
C LYS A 288 -3.27 27.91 -10.11
N GLU A 289 -3.37 26.85 -9.32
CA GLU A 289 -3.05 25.50 -9.79
C GLU A 289 -4.08 24.97 -10.80
N LYS A 290 -5.36 25.32 -10.64
CA LYS A 290 -6.39 25.04 -11.65
C LYS A 290 -6.05 25.70 -12.99
N GLN A 291 -5.65 26.97 -12.99
CA GLN A 291 -5.28 27.69 -14.20
C GLN A 291 -4.09 27.04 -14.93
N ILE A 292 -3.13 26.47 -14.20
CA ILE A 292 -2.02 25.73 -14.80
C ILE A 292 -2.55 24.43 -15.43
N LEU A 293 -3.34 23.65 -14.69
CA LEU A 293 -3.96 22.43 -15.21
C LEU A 293 -4.81 22.70 -16.47
N PHE A 294 -5.58 23.78 -16.46
CA PHE A 294 -6.42 24.24 -17.56
C PHE A 294 -5.60 24.47 -18.82
N LYS A 295 -4.46 25.13 -18.69
CA LYS A 295 -3.51 25.33 -19.79
C LYS A 295 -2.89 24.02 -20.27
N LEU A 296 -2.55 23.10 -19.36
CA LEU A 296 -1.96 21.79 -19.71
C LEU A 296 -2.94 20.88 -20.46
N VAL A 297 -4.24 21.01 -20.19
CA VAL A 297 -5.31 20.20 -20.82
C VAL A 297 -5.92 20.91 -22.04
N GLY A 298 -5.84 22.24 -22.11
CA GLY A 298 -6.55 23.03 -23.12
C GLY A 298 -8.04 23.16 -22.82
N SER A 299 -8.41 23.30 -21.54
CA SER A 299 -9.79 23.42 -21.07
C SER A 299 -9.90 24.38 -19.90
N ASP A 300 -11.00 25.12 -19.82
CA ASP A 300 -11.38 26.01 -18.72
C ASP A 300 -12.44 25.40 -17.79
N SER A 301 -12.73 24.10 -17.94
CA SER A 301 -13.82 23.44 -17.23
C SER A 301 -13.33 22.73 -15.96
N ASP A 302 -14.00 23.00 -14.83
CA ASP A 302 -13.81 22.25 -13.57
C ASP A 302 -14.11 20.75 -13.71
N ASN A 303 -14.80 20.32 -14.78
CA ASN A 303 -15.04 18.90 -15.03
C ASN A 303 -13.76 18.10 -15.20
N ILE A 304 -12.65 18.72 -15.61
CA ILE A 304 -11.37 18.03 -15.77
C ILE A 304 -10.71 17.69 -14.43
N LEU A 305 -11.20 18.25 -13.32
CA LEU A 305 -10.74 17.92 -11.97
C LEU A 305 -11.14 16.51 -11.52
N TYR A 306 -12.03 15.84 -12.24
CA TYR A 306 -12.46 14.49 -11.93
C TYR A 306 -12.56 13.66 -13.22
N PRO A 307 -12.27 12.35 -13.18
CA PRO A 307 -12.47 11.50 -14.33
C PRO A 307 -13.96 11.39 -14.63
N GLN A 308 -14.27 11.33 -15.91
CA GLN A 308 -15.60 11.06 -16.40
C GLN A 308 -15.82 9.56 -16.63
N SER A 309 -17.06 9.09 -16.58
CA SER A 309 -17.38 7.70 -16.91
C SER A 309 -17.45 7.54 -18.43
N GLY A 310 -16.59 6.69 -18.99
CA GLY A 310 -16.54 6.38 -20.43
C GLY A 310 -17.44 5.22 -20.86
N GLY A 311 -18.26 4.65 -19.95
CA GLY A 311 -19.00 3.40 -20.18
C GLY A 311 -18.23 2.15 -19.72
N CYS A 312 -18.94 1.04 -19.44
CA CYS A 312 -18.39 -0.24 -18.95
C CYS A 312 -17.43 -0.15 -17.73
N GLY A 313 -17.54 0.89 -16.91
CA GLY A 313 -16.61 1.12 -15.79
C GLY A 313 -15.26 1.72 -16.17
N HIS A 314 -15.02 2.03 -17.45
CA HIS A 314 -13.83 2.78 -17.86
C HIS A 314 -13.93 4.24 -17.42
N VAL A 315 -12.80 4.78 -16.96
CA VAL A 315 -12.66 6.19 -16.60
C VAL A 315 -11.91 6.93 -17.70
N VAL A 316 -12.37 8.14 -18.00
CA VAL A 316 -11.75 9.01 -19.00
C VAL A 316 -11.28 10.28 -18.29
N TRP A 317 -9.98 10.53 -18.38
CA TRP A 317 -9.34 11.69 -17.76
C TRP A 317 -9.19 12.82 -18.77
N TRP A 318 -9.10 14.05 -18.25
CA TRP A 318 -8.70 15.26 -18.98
C TRP A 318 -9.62 15.67 -20.13
N GLN A 319 -10.87 15.21 -20.15
CA GLN A 319 -11.85 15.67 -21.13
C GLN A 319 -12.70 16.80 -20.57
N ALA A 320 -12.79 17.89 -21.32
CA ALA A 320 -13.60 19.06 -21.00
C ALA A 320 -15.09 18.82 -21.23
N LYS A 321 -15.41 18.23 -22.39
CA LYS A 321 -16.78 17.94 -22.80
C LYS A 321 -17.31 16.78 -21.97
N PRO A 322 -18.55 16.87 -21.43
CA PRO A 322 -19.22 15.73 -20.85
C PRO A 322 -19.25 14.58 -21.86
N MET A 323 -18.72 13.42 -21.49
CA MET A 323 -18.91 12.20 -22.26
C MET A 323 -20.39 11.86 -22.24
N GLU A 324 -21.01 11.77 -23.42
CA GLU A 324 -22.32 11.15 -23.54
C GLU A 324 -22.18 9.71 -23.04
N LYS A 325 -23.03 9.33 -22.07
CA LYS A 325 -23.03 7.96 -21.56
C LYS A 325 -23.43 7.04 -22.71
N VAL A 326 -22.46 6.39 -23.34
CA VAL A 326 -22.73 5.31 -24.27
C VAL A 326 -23.20 4.13 -23.44
N ILE A 327 -24.52 4.02 -23.23
CA ILE A 327 -25.18 2.91 -22.50
C ILE A 327 -25.17 1.61 -23.33
N ALA A 328 -24.61 1.62 -24.53
CA ALA A 328 -24.47 0.43 -25.36
C ALA A 328 -23.22 -0.39 -24.96
N CYS A 329 -23.19 -0.93 -23.73
CA CYS A 329 -22.45 -2.17 -23.51
C CYS A 329 -23.32 -3.30 -24.07
N GLY A 330 -23.11 -3.62 -25.34
CA GLY A 330 -23.80 -4.74 -25.99
C GLY A 330 -23.47 -6.04 -25.27
N MET A 331 -24.35 -6.48 -24.38
CA MET A 331 -24.67 -7.90 -24.32
C MET A 331 -25.68 -8.15 -25.44
N GLY A 332 -25.16 -8.28 -26.65
CA GLY A 332 -25.81 -9.03 -27.73
C GLY A 332 -25.39 -10.48 -27.64
#